data_AF-A0A1B8TI27-F1
#
_entry.id   AF-A0A1B8TI27-F1
#
_cell.length_a   1.000
_cell.length_b   1.000
_cell.length_c   1.000
_cell.angle_alpha   90.00
_cell.angle_beta   90.00
_cell.angle_gamma   90.00
#
_symmetry.space_group_name_H-M   'P 1'
#
loop_
_entity.id
_entity.type
_entity.pdbx_description
1 polymer ?
#
loop_
_entity_poly.entity_id
_entity_poly.type
_entity_poly.pdbx_seq_one_letter_code
_entity_poly.pdbx_strand_id
1 'polypeptide(L)' 'MKRDLLASIGADASPLAQAAKKVLREALDRVEVHPCDEGDDTIAAKQLPPELQALLQALIDVDEQHQQATDD' A
#
# COMPACT_ATOMS: atom_id res chain seq x y z
N MET A 1 12.72 -4.99 -10.41
CA MET A 1 12.93 -4.16 -9.20
C MET A 1 11.75 -4.43 -8.30
N LYS A 2 12.00 -4.77 -7.04
CA LYS A 2 10.97 -5.06 -6.03
C LYS A 2 10.13 -3.78 -5.79
N ARG A 3 8.80 -3.88 -5.88
CA ARG A 3 7.89 -2.73 -5.86
C ARG A 3 7.28 -2.58 -4.47
N ASP A 4 7.50 -1.43 -3.84
CA ASP A 4 6.87 -1.07 -2.57
C ASP A 4 5.58 -0.28 -2.83
N LEU A 5 4.43 -0.88 -2.50
CA LEU A 5 3.12 -0.26 -2.77
C LEU A 5 2.72 0.80 -1.75
N LEU A 6 3.36 0.82 -0.58
CA LEU A 6 3.05 1.73 0.51
C LEU A 6 4.02 2.93 0.57
N ALA A 7 4.98 2.98 -0.35
CA ALA A 7 5.98 4.04 -0.42
C ALA A 7 5.38 5.42 -0.72
N SER A 8 4.27 5.49 -1.47
CA SER A 8 3.58 6.74 -1.79
C SER A 8 2.95 7.41 -0.56
N ILE A 9 2.53 6.62 0.43
CA ILE A 9 1.92 7.13 1.67
C ILE A 9 3.02 7.83 2.49
N GLY A 10 3.16 9.14 2.29
CA GLY A 10 4.17 9.99 2.90
C GLY A 10 3.94 10.28 4.38
N ALA A 11 4.89 10.99 5.00
CA ALA A 11 4.81 11.39 6.41
C ALA A 11 3.63 12.36 6.68
N ASP A 12 3.18 13.09 5.65
CA ASP A 12 2.09 14.06 5.72
C ASP A 12 0.69 13.42 5.60
N ALA A 13 0.62 12.10 5.41
CA ALA A 13 -0.64 11.37 5.37
C ALA A 13 -1.39 11.47 6.72
N SER A 14 -2.72 11.44 6.67
CA SER A 14 -3.55 11.50 7.87
C SER A 14 -3.19 10.40 8.89
N PRO A 15 -3.42 10.60 10.20
CA PRO A 15 -3.17 9.58 11.22
C PRO A 15 -3.89 8.24 10.91
N LEU A 16 -5.08 8.30 10.29
CA LEU A 16 -5.80 7.12 9.83
C LEU A 16 -5.07 6.41 8.69
N ALA A 17 -4.56 7.17 7.71
CA ALA A 17 -3.79 6.62 6.60
C ALA A 17 -2.47 5.98 7.09
N GLN A 18 -1.80 6.58 8.08
CA GLN A 18 -0.61 5.99 8.70
C GLN A 18 -0.94 4.69 9.45
N ALA A 19 -2.04 4.66 10.21
CA ALA A 19 -2.51 3.45 10.88
C ALA A 19 -2.83 2.34 9.87
N ALA A 20 -3.56 2.68 8.80
CA ALA A 20 -3.88 1.75 7.72
C ALA A 20 -2.62 1.24 7.00
N LYS A 21 -1.64 2.11 6.71
CA LYS A 21 -0.33 1.74 6.16
C LYS A 21 0.37 0.69 7.01
N LYS A 22 0.38 0.86 8.33
CA LYS A 22 1.03 -0.09 9.24
C LYS A 22 0.34 -1.47 9.20
N VAL A 23 -0.99 -1.49 9.24
CA VAL A 23 -1.77 -2.73 9.15
C VAL A 23 -1.51 -3.45 7.82
N LEU A 24 -1.49 -2.71 6.71
CA LEU A 24 -1.21 -3.28 5.38
C LEU A 24 0.22 -3.80 5.26
N ARG A 25 1.23 -3.11 5.81
CA ARG A 25 2.62 -3.60 5.81
C ARG A 25 2.72 -4.92 6.58
N GLU A 26 2.16 -4.98 7.78
CA GLU A 26 2.14 -6.23 8.57
C GLU A 26 1.42 -7.37 7.85
N ALA A 27 0.37 -7.07 7.07
CA ALA A 27 -0.33 -8.08 6.30
C ALA A 27 0.48 -8.56 5.09
N LEU A 28 1.12 -7.64 4.35
CA LEU A 28 1.99 -7.96 3.21
C LEU A 28 3.20 -8.80 3.64
N ASP A 29 3.84 -8.45 4.75
CA ASP A 29 5.02 -9.16 5.27
C ASP A 29 4.69 -10.60 5.73
N ARG A 30 3.42 -10.89 6.01
CA ARG A 30 2.95 -12.24 6.38
C ARG A 30 2.60 -13.10 5.19
N VAL A 31 2.46 -12.52 4.00
CA VAL A 31 2.17 -13.30 2.79
C VAL A 31 3.42 -14.07 2.39
N GLU A 32 3.32 -15.39 2.41
CA GLU A 32 4.37 -16.24 1.87
C GLU A 32 4.34 -16.13 0.33
N VAL A 33 5.40 -15.56 -0.23
CA VAL A 33 5.61 -15.47 -1.68
C VAL A 33 6.78 -16.35 -2.08
N HIS A 34 6.85 -16.70 -3.36
CA HIS A 34 7.98 -17.44 -3.89
C HIS A 34 9.29 -16.65 -3.68
N PRO A 35 10.44 -17.28 -3.38
CA PRO A 35 11.69 -16.57 -3.07
C PRO A 35 12.17 -15.59 -4.16
N CYS A 36 11.83 -15.88 -5.43
CA CYS A 36 12.14 -14.98 -6.54
C CYS A 36 11.32 -13.68 -6.52
N ASP A 37 10.15 -13.70 -5.87
CA ASP A 37 9.18 -12.61 -5.76
C ASP A 37 9.21 -11.95 -4.37
N GLU A 38 10.13 -12.38 -3.50
CA GLU A 38 10.27 -11.84 -2.15
C GLU A 38 10.47 -10.32 -2.20
N GLY A 39 9.66 -9.56 -1.47
CA GLY A 39 9.68 -8.09 -1.47
C GLY A 39 8.99 -7.43 -2.67
N ASP A 40 8.32 -8.19 -3.54
CA ASP A 40 7.39 -7.63 -4.51
C ASP A 40 5.99 -7.52 -3.87
N ASP A 41 5.66 -6.33 -3.35
CA ASP A 41 4.36 -6.07 -2.70
C ASP A 41 3.20 -6.25 -3.68
N THR A 42 3.41 -6.13 -4.99
CA THR A 42 2.37 -6.39 -6.01
C THR A 42 1.99 -7.86 -6.10
N ILE A 43 2.90 -8.78 -5.81
CA ILE A 43 2.62 -10.21 -5.73
C ILE A 43 1.96 -10.55 -4.38
N ALA A 44 2.49 -9.99 -3.28
CA ALA A 44 1.93 -10.19 -1.96
C ALA A 44 0.48 -9.65 -1.85
N ALA A 45 0.20 -8.48 -2.42
CA ALA A 45 -1.11 -7.84 -2.40
C ALA A 45 -2.22 -8.69 -3.03
N LYS A 46 -1.90 -9.52 -4.04
CA LYS A 46 -2.87 -10.41 -4.70
C LYS A 46 -3.36 -11.53 -3.78
N GLN A 47 -2.60 -11.87 -2.76
CA GLN A 47 -2.93 -12.91 -1.79
C GLN A 47 -3.56 -12.35 -0.51
N LEU A 48 -3.66 -11.03 -0.37
CA LEU A 48 -4.36 -10.41 0.76
C LEU A 48 -5.85 -10.77 0.73
N PRO A 49 -6.51 -10.82 1.90
CA PRO A 49 -7.96 -10.93 1.96
C PRO A 49 -8.64 -9.69 1.33
N PRO A 50 -9.86 -9.85 0.79
CA PRO A 50 -10.51 -8.81 -0.02
C PRO A 50 -10.70 -7.48 0.72
N GLU A 51 -10.94 -7.50 2.02
CA GLU A 51 -11.05 -6.30 2.86
C GLU A 51 -9.74 -5.48 2.91
N LEU A 52 -8.58 -6.14 2.91
CA LEU A 52 -7.28 -5.47 2.90
C LEU A 52 -6.90 -5.01 1.50
N GLN A 53 -7.30 -5.73 0.45
CA GLN A 53 -7.16 -5.25 -0.92
C GLN A 53 -7.96 -3.96 -1.15
N ALA A 54 -9.20 -3.91 -0.65
CA ALA A 54 -10.04 -2.71 -0.74
C ALA A 54 -9.42 -1.52 0.02
N LEU A 55 -8.86 -1.76 1.21
CA LEU A 55 -8.16 -0.73 1.97
C LEU A 55 -6.90 -0.23 1.25
N LEU A 56 -6.12 -1.15 0.66
CA LEU A 56 -4.93 -0.81 -0.12
C LEU A 56 -5.28 0.05 -1.34
N GLN A 57 -6.32 -0.33 -2.09
CA GLN A 57 -6.80 0.45 -3.23
C GLN A 57 -7.24 1.85 -2.80
N ALA A 58 -8.04 1.95 -1.73
CA ALA A 58 -8.51 3.24 -1.22
C ALA A 58 -7.36 4.16 -0.79
N LEU A 59 -6.28 3.61 -0.23
CA LEU A 59 -5.11 4.42 0.16
C LEU A 59 -4.28 4.90 -1.04
N ILE A 60 -4.19 4.09 -2.10
CA ILE A 60 -3.47 4.47 -3.31
C ILE A 60 -4.26 5.55 -4.07
N ASP A 61 -5.59 5.40 -4.19
CA ASP A 61 -6.44 6.36 -4.89
C ASP A 61 -6.46 7.75 -4.22
N VAL A 62 -6.31 7.81 -2.89
CA VAL A 62 -6.25 9.09 -2.14
C VAL A 62 -4.98 9.89 -2.44
N ASP A 63 -3.88 9.22 -2.78
CA ASP A 63 -2.61 9.86 -3.12
C ASP A 63 -2.70 10.56 -4.49
N GLU A 64 -3.36 9.93 -5.47
CA GLU A 64 -3.58 10.51 -6.80
C GLU A 64 -4.43 11.79 -6.77
N GLN A 65 -5.37 11.91 -5.83
CA GLN A 65 -6.22 13.10 -5.71
C GLN A 65 -5.52 14.28 -5.01
N HIS A 66 -4.48 14.03 -4.20
CA HIS A 66 -3.74 15.11 -3.52
C HIS A 66 -2.73 15.80 -4.45
N GLN A 67 -2.21 15.09 -5.44
CA GLN A 67 -1.23 15.63 -6.40
C GLN A 67 -1.83 16.67 -7.38
N GLN A 68 -3.16 16.66 -7.56
CA GLN A 68 -3.85 17.45 -8.58
C GLN A 68 -4.40 18.80 -8.07
N ALA A 69 -4.24 19.10 -6.78
CA ALA A 69 -4.75 20.31 -6.14
C ALA A 69 -3.71 21.44 -5.96
N THR A 70 -2.49 21.27 -6.48
CA THR A 70 -1.37 22.22 -6.32
C THR A 70 -0.91 22.88 -7.62
N ASP A 71 -1.65 22.72 -8.72
CA ASP A 71 -1.37 23.33 -10.03
C ASP A 71 -2.52 24.29 -10.43
N ASP A 72 -2.79 25.30 -9.61
CA ASP A 72 -3.58 26.51 -9.95
C ASP A 72 -2.96 27.77 -9.33
#